data_AF-F0G4K1-F1
#
_entry.id   AF-F0G4K1-F1
#
_cell.length_a   1.000
_cell.length_b   1.000
_cell.length_c   1.000
_cell.angle_alpha   90.00
_cell.angle_beta   90.00
_cell.angle_gamma   90.00
#
_symmetry.space_group_name_H-M   'P 1'
#
loop_
_entity.id
_entity.type
_entity.pdbx_description
1 polymer ?
#
loop_
_entity_poly.entity_id
_entity_poly.type
_entity_poly.pdbx_seq_one_letter_code
_entity_poly.pdbx_strand_id
1 'polypeptide(L)'
;SIEAVNEFDPLFEDIYEYCEMQGLDIETLIHEVGAAQMEINFMHGDALSLADQVFLFKRTVREAALRHNMYATFMAKPMEGEPGS
;
A
#
# COMPACT_ATOMS: atom_id res chain seq x y z
N SER A 1 9.85 -5.96 13.79
CA SER A 1 10.71 -5.04 14.58
C SER A 1 10.40 -3.64 14.10
N ILE A 2 10.44 -2.62 14.98
CA ILE A 2 10.31 -1.21 14.57
C ILE A 2 11.32 -0.86 13.44
N GLU A 3 12.49 -1.51 13.43
CA GLU A 3 13.51 -1.34 12.39
C GLU A 3 13.08 -1.80 10.99
N ALA A 4 12.19 -2.79 10.88
CA ALA A 4 11.71 -3.29 9.58
C ALA A 4 10.69 -2.33 8.95
N VAL A 5 9.99 -1.52 9.75
CA VAL A 5 9.10 -0.47 9.25
C VAL A 5 9.94 0.67 8.68
N ASN A 6 10.99 1.07 9.40
CA ASN A 6 11.89 2.16 8.97
C ASN A 6 12.57 1.91 7.61
N GLU A 7 12.76 0.65 7.21
CA GLU A 7 13.35 0.31 5.90
C GLU A 7 12.45 0.72 4.73
N PHE A 8 11.14 0.73 4.94
CA PHE A 8 10.15 1.07 3.93
C PHE A 8 9.63 2.51 4.02
N ASP A 9 10.08 3.30 5.00
CA ASP A 9 9.66 4.70 5.18
C ASP A 9 9.76 5.52 3.89
N PRO A 10 10.88 5.48 3.12
CA PRO A 10 10.99 6.26 1.89
C PRO A 10 9.96 5.86 0.82
N LEU A 11 9.59 4.58 0.78
CA LEU A 11 8.55 4.10 -0.13
C LEU A 11 7.17 4.64 0.30
N PHE A 12 6.88 4.64 1.60
CA PHE A 12 5.59 5.10 2.09
C PHE A 12 5.44 6.62 1.95
N GLU A 13 6.49 7.40 2.17
CA GLU A 13 6.49 8.84 1.91
C GLU A 13 6.09 9.14 0.46
N ASP A 14 6.69 8.44 -0.52
CA ASP A 14 6.33 8.58 -1.93
C ASP A 14 4.88 8.15 -2.22
N ILE A 15 4.40 7.06 -1.59
CA ILE A 15 3.01 6.61 -1.74
C ILE A 15 2.04 7.69 -1.21
N TYR A 16 2.33 8.28 -0.05
CA TYR A 16 1.52 9.36 0.51
C TYR A 16 1.50 10.59 -0.41
N GLU A 17 2.67 11.06 -0.86
CA GLU A 17 2.77 12.21 -1.77
C GLU A 17 1.98 11.96 -3.06
N TYR A 18 2.13 10.78 -3.67
CA TYR A 18 1.43 10.46 -4.91
C TYR A 18 -0.08 10.33 -4.70
N CYS A 19 -0.52 9.79 -3.56
CA CYS A 19 -1.93 9.72 -3.23
C CYS A 19 -2.53 11.12 -3.03
N GLU A 20 -1.84 12.01 -2.32
CA GLU A 20 -2.24 13.40 -2.13
C GLU A 20 -2.37 14.13 -3.48
N MET A 21 -1.36 14.00 -4.35
CA MET A 21 -1.39 14.60 -5.69
C MET A 21 -2.54 14.09 -6.58
N GLN A 22 -3.01 12.88 -6.33
CA GLN A 22 -4.11 12.25 -7.07
C GLN A 22 -5.48 12.48 -6.41
N GLY A 23 -5.53 13.10 -5.22
CA GLY A 23 -6.75 13.26 -4.44
C GLY A 23 -7.30 11.93 -3.90
N LEU A 24 -6.41 11.00 -3.54
CA LEU A 24 -6.77 9.73 -2.90
C LEU A 24 -6.72 9.89 -1.37
N ASP A 25 -7.89 9.78 -0.72
CA ASP A 25 -8.03 9.93 0.72
C ASP A 25 -7.69 8.61 1.45
N ILE A 26 -6.41 8.42 1.77
CA ILE A 26 -5.90 7.31 2.59
C ILE A 26 -5.70 7.74 4.05
N GLU A 27 -6.10 6.91 5.01
CA GLU A 27 -6.19 7.30 6.43
C GLU A 27 -5.01 6.78 7.26
N THR A 28 -4.80 5.47 7.26
CA THR A 28 -3.84 4.82 8.17
C THR A 28 -3.05 3.76 7.42
N LEU A 29 -1.76 3.69 7.74
CA LEU A 29 -0.85 2.62 7.33
C LEU A 29 -0.46 1.78 8.54
N ILE A 30 -0.65 0.47 8.45
CA ILE A 30 -0.40 -0.50 9.52
C ILE A 30 0.53 -1.60 9.00
N HIS A 31 1.54 -1.97 9.79
CA HIS A 31 2.36 -3.16 9.51
C HIS A 31 1.63 -4.40 10.02
N GLU A 32 1.40 -5.35 9.11
CA GLU A 32 0.62 -6.56 9.38
C GLU A 32 1.48 -7.71 9.94
N VAL A 33 0.85 -8.86 10.19
CA VAL A 33 1.49 -10.04 10.80
C VAL A 33 2.55 -10.67 9.88
N GLY A 34 2.38 -10.60 8.56
CA GLY A 34 3.32 -11.15 7.58
C GLY A 34 4.57 -10.28 7.37
N ALA A 35 5.66 -10.91 6.90
CA ALA A 35 6.88 -10.19 6.55
C ALA A 35 6.64 -9.21 5.38
N ALA A 36 6.97 -7.93 5.57
CA ALA A 36 6.76 -6.85 4.60
C ALA A 36 5.29 -6.72 4.13
N GLN A 37 4.34 -7.16 4.97
CA GLN A 37 2.92 -7.02 4.72
C GLN A 37 2.41 -5.72 5.33
N MET A 38 1.67 -4.95 4.54
CA MET A 38 1.16 -3.64 4.93
C MET A 38 -0.32 -3.53 4.63
N GLU A 39 -1.06 -2.86 5.51
CA GLU A 39 -2.45 -2.48 5.32
C GLU A 39 -2.57 -0.96 5.20
N ILE A 40 -3.33 -0.49 4.20
CA ILE A 40 -3.67 0.92 4.03
C ILE A 40 -5.19 1.03 3.90
N ASN A 41 -5.78 1.90 4.72
CA ASN A 41 -7.23 2.09 4.81
C ASN A 41 -7.71 3.34 4.07
N PHE A 42 -8.89 3.24 3.46
CA PHE A 42 -9.59 4.35 2.82
C PHE A 42 -10.72 4.87 3.71
N MET A 43 -11.03 6.15 3.57
CA MET A 43 -12.25 6.71 4.14
C MET A 43 -13.49 6.08 3.50
N HIS A 44 -14.50 5.76 4.31
CA HIS A 44 -15.75 5.19 3.79
C HIS A 44 -16.52 6.23 2.96
N GLY A 45 -17.18 5.79 1.89
CA GLY A 45 -17.81 6.70 0.94
C GLY A 45 -18.66 6.00 -0.11
N ASP A 46 -18.91 6.69 -1.21
CA ASP A 46 -19.65 6.15 -2.35
C ASP A 46 -18.91 4.95 -2.97
N ALA A 47 -19.63 3.85 -3.18
CA ALA A 47 -19.03 2.57 -3.56
C ALA A 47 -18.36 2.61 -4.94
N LEU A 48 -18.93 3.34 -5.91
CA LEU A 48 -18.37 3.43 -7.26
C LEU A 48 -17.09 4.28 -7.24
N SER A 49 -17.15 5.40 -6.51
CA SER A 49 -16.01 6.30 -6.31
C SER A 49 -14.85 5.56 -5.61
N LEU A 50 -15.15 4.78 -4.58
CA LEU A 50 -14.15 3.98 -3.87
C LEU A 50 -13.55 2.87 -4.75
N ALA A 51 -14.36 2.23 -5.59
CA ALA A 51 -13.84 1.23 -6.52
C ALA A 51 -12.77 1.84 -7.44
N ASP A 52 -13.03 3.01 -8.01
CA ASP A 52 -12.07 3.73 -8.87
C ASP A 52 -10.80 4.11 -8.12
N GLN A 53 -10.94 4.62 -6.88
CA GLN A 53 -9.80 4.96 -6.01
C GLN A 53 -8.92 3.75 -5.70
N VAL A 54 -9.51 2.60 -5.37
CA VAL A 54 -8.77 1.36 -5.08
C VAL A 54 -7.96 0.91 -6.30
N PHE A 55 -8.53 0.99 -7.50
CA PHE A 55 -7.80 0.66 -8.73
C PHE A 55 -6.60 1.59 -8.95
N LEU A 56 -6.81 2.91 -8.80
CA LEU A 56 -5.76 3.90 -8.96
C LEU A 56 -4.65 3.72 -7.92
N PHE A 57 -5.03 3.51 -6.67
CA PHE A 57 -4.11 3.26 -5.57
C PHE A 57 -3.23 2.03 -5.80
N LYS A 58 -3.80 0.88 -6.21
CA LYS A 58 -3.02 -0.31 -6.53
C LYS A 58 -1.99 -0.08 -7.63
N ARG A 59 -2.26 0.83 -8.56
CA ARG A 59 -1.31 1.25 -9.58
C ARG A 59 -0.23 2.16 -8.97
N THR A 60 -0.62 3.17 -8.21
CA THR A 60 0.30 4.09 -7.52
C THR A 60 1.32 3.35 -6.65
N VAL A 61 0.86 2.40 -5.83
CA VAL A 61 1.75 1.59 -4.97
C VAL A 61 2.77 0.79 -5.77
N ARG A 62 2.36 0.20 -6.91
CA ARG A 62 3.30 -0.52 -7.79
C ARG A 62 4.33 0.41 -8.41
N GLU A 63 3.91 1.58 -8.89
CA GLU A 63 4.82 2.56 -9.49
C GLU A 63 5.82 3.11 -8.46
N ALA A 64 5.35 3.42 -7.24
CA ALA A 64 6.24 3.81 -6.15
C ALA A 64 7.23 2.68 -5.82
N ALA A 65 6.76 1.45 -5.62
CA ALA A 65 7.63 0.31 -5.34
C ALA A 65 8.71 0.11 -6.42
N LEU A 66 8.35 0.22 -7.69
CA LEU A 66 9.29 0.09 -8.81
C LEU A 66 10.40 1.15 -8.76
N ARG A 67 10.11 2.39 -8.34
CA ARG A 67 11.11 3.46 -8.18
C ARG A 67 12.10 3.16 -7.05
N HIS A 68 11.66 2.43 -6.04
CA HIS A 68 12.48 1.97 -4.92
C HIS A 68 13.17 0.61 -5.18
N ASN A 69 13.17 0.11 -6.43
CA ASN A 69 13.68 -1.22 -6.80
C ASN A 69 12.99 -2.38 -6.05
N MET A 70 11.73 -2.19 -5.68
CA MET A 70 10.88 -3.17 -5.00
C MET A 70 9.73 -3.62 -5.90
N TYR A 71 9.05 -4.70 -5.49
CA TYR A 71 7.87 -5.21 -6.18
C TYR A 71 6.70 -5.37 -5.20
N ALA A 72 5.70 -4.50 -5.32
CA ALA A 72 4.46 -4.60 -4.54
C ALA A 72 3.46 -5.55 -5.22
N THR A 73 2.87 -6.46 -4.44
CA THR A 73 1.87 -7.41 -4.91
C THR A 73 0.61 -7.37 -4.05
N PHE A 74 -0.54 -7.57 -4.70
CA PHE A 74 -1.87 -7.68 -4.07
C PHE A 74 -2.45 -9.08 -4.30
N MET A 75 -1.59 -10.07 -4.55
CA MET A 75 -1.98 -11.46 -4.71
C MET A 75 -2.45 -12.01 -3.37
N ALA A 76 -3.57 -12.74 -3.34
CA ALA A 76 -4.14 -13.26 -2.09
C ALA A 76 -3.19 -14.17 -1.28
N LYS A 77 -2.19 -14.80 -1.93
CA LYS A 77 -1.19 -15.65 -1.29
C LYS A 77 0.14 -15.56 -2.02
N PRO A 78 0.99 -14.55 -1.74
CA PRO A 78 2.22 -14.34 -2.50
C PRO A 78 3.36 -15.27 -2.06
N MET A 79 3.34 -15.73 -0.80
CA MET A 79 4.39 -16.58 -0.23
C MET A 79 3.77 -17.80 0.45
N GLU A 80 4.35 -18.97 0.20
CA GLU A 80 3.98 -20.20 0.89
C GLU A 80 4.47 -20.14 2.34
N GLY A 81 3.62 -20.53 3.30
CA GLY A 81 3.95 -20.49 4.73
C GLY A 81 3.65 -19.17 5.46
N GLU A 82 3.49 -18.05 4.74
CA GLU A 82 3.17 -16.73 5.32
C GLU A 82 1.67 -16.42 5.24
N PRO A 83 1.11 -15.47 6.02
CA PRO A 83 -0.27 -15.00 5.86
C PRO A 83 -0.61 -14.54 4.42
N GLY A 84 -1.88 -14.61 4.05
CA GLY A 84 -2.37 -14.06 2.78
C GLY A 84 -2.64 -12.55 2.86
N SER A 85 -2.90 -11.92 1.72
CA SER A 85 -3.30 -10.52 1.59
C SER A 85 -4.78 -10.36 1.28
#